data_AF-A0A7C5ESA3-F1
#
_entry.id   AF-A0A7C5ESA3-F1
#
_cell.length_a   1.000
_cell.length_b   1.000
_cell.length_c   1.000
_cell.angle_alpha   90.00
_cell.angle_beta   90.00
_cell.angle_gamma   90.00
#
_symmetry.space_group_name_H-M   'P 1'
#
loop_
_entity.id
_entity.type
_entity.pdbx_description
1 polymer ?
#
loop_
_entity_poly.entity_id
_entity_poly.type
_entity_poly.pdbx_seq_one_letter_code
_entity_poly.pdbx_strand_id
1 'polypeptide(L)'
;MKKYGYFLRSPQKPLQSKIVNDIFSKRTFVVKGAGMSQQFLRWAVEIVSANVTGKGFSSTQLAQMLREVAETLESLAVAPQAPPVEAAPPKAPEGPPSWKAAIGRNAITCLICGYQGKMLTPHLKSKHQMTPREYRREFQIPAKVPLVSKAYRATRSRIARETGVAEKLKGARQAKKA
;
A
#
# COMPACT_ATOMS: atom_id res chain seq x y z
N MET A 1 -6.68 3.02 -30.27
CA MET A 1 -7.18 2.81 -28.89
C MET A 1 -6.48 1.59 -28.29
N LYS A 2 -5.50 1.77 -27.40
CA LYS A 2 -4.76 0.66 -26.78
C LYS A 2 -5.50 0.19 -25.52
N LYS A 3 -6.00 -1.05 -25.54
CA LYS A 3 -6.69 -1.71 -24.42
C LYS A 3 -5.64 -2.25 -23.44
N TYR A 4 -5.71 -1.86 -22.18
CA TYR A 4 -4.94 -2.46 -21.10
C TYR A 4 -5.53 -3.84 -20.79
N GLY A 5 -4.80 -4.91 -21.16
CA GLY A 5 -5.13 -6.28 -20.78
C GLY A 5 -4.60 -6.57 -19.39
N TYR A 6 -5.50 -6.86 -18.44
CA TYR A 6 -5.14 -7.42 -17.15
C TYR A 6 -4.94 -8.93 -17.32
N PHE A 7 -3.70 -9.38 -17.20
CA PHE A 7 -3.31 -10.78 -17.21
C PHE A 7 -3.77 -11.43 -15.89
N LEU A 8 -4.95 -12.06 -15.91
CA LEU A 8 -5.45 -12.88 -14.80
C LEU A 8 -4.53 -14.09 -14.66
N ARG A 9 -3.70 -14.08 -13.61
CA ARG A 9 -2.86 -15.22 -13.22
C ARG A 9 -3.78 -16.33 -12.72
N SER A 10 -3.84 -17.44 -13.45
CA SER A 10 -4.64 -18.62 -13.12
C SER A 10 -4.35 -19.11 -11.70
N PRO A 11 -5.36 -19.58 -10.94
CA PRO A 11 -5.14 -20.20 -9.64
C PRO A 11 -4.42 -21.54 -9.82
N GLN A 12 -3.21 -21.65 -9.26
CA GLN A 12 -2.47 -22.92 -9.22
C GLN A 12 -3.20 -23.89 -8.29
N LYS A 13 -3.46 -25.11 -8.80
CA LYS A 13 -4.09 -26.19 -8.03
C LYS A 13 -3.11 -26.71 -6.98
N PRO A 14 -3.51 -26.95 -5.71
CA PRO A 14 -2.62 -27.53 -4.73
C PRO A 14 -2.31 -28.99 -5.10
N LEU A 15 -1.03 -29.29 -5.33
CA LEU A 15 -0.51 -30.65 -5.50
C LEU A 15 -0.60 -31.39 -4.16
N GLN A 16 -1.73 -32.04 -3.93
CA GLN A 16 -1.94 -33.02 -2.86
C GLN A 16 -1.13 -34.29 -3.17
N SER A 17 0.18 -34.27 -2.92
CA SER A 17 1.02 -35.46 -3.05
C SER A 17 1.48 -35.95 -1.67
N LYS A 18 1.49 -37.28 -1.51
CA LYS A 18 1.73 -38.02 -0.26
C LYS A 18 3.02 -37.64 0.49
N ILE A 19 3.96 -36.98 -0.19
CA ILE A 19 5.21 -36.46 0.37
C ILE A 19 4.93 -35.44 1.50
N VAL A 20 3.91 -34.59 1.35
CA VAL A 20 3.54 -33.59 2.37
C VAL A 20 3.02 -34.28 3.65
N ASN A 21 2.29 -35.39 3.49
CA ASN A 21 1.78 -36.19 4.60
C ASN A 21 2.87 -37.03 5.28
N ASP A 22 3.88 -37.51 4.55
CA ASP A 22 4.98 -38.27 5.15
C ASP A 22 5.93 -37.39 5.99
N ILE A 23 6.12 -36.12 5.60
CA ILE A 23 6.85 -35.13 6.43
C ILE A 23 6.09 -34.85 7.73
N PHE A 24 4.75 -34.82 7.68
CA PHE A 24 3.90 -34.59 8.86
C PHE A 24 3.71 -35.84 9.74
N SER A 25 3.77 -37.05 9.18
CA SER A 25 3.41 -38.27 9.90
C SER A 25 4.51 -38.81 10.81
N LYS A 26 5.78 -38.52 10.54
CA LYS A 26 6.87 -39.03 11.38
C LYS A 26 7.88 -37.93 11.71
N ARG A 27 7.97 -37.67 13.02
CA ARG A 27 9.05 -37.03 13.77
C ARG A 27 8.80 -35.56 14.13
N THR A 28 8.30 -35.41 15.36
CA THR A 28 8.52 -34.26 16.23
C THR A 28 10.00 -33.91 16.27
N PHE A 29 10.45 -33.06 15.35
CA PHE A 29 11.73 -32.39 15.48
C PHE A 29 11.53 -31.20 16.42
N VAL A 30 11.62 -31.47 17.73
CA VAL A 30 11.73 -30.41 18.73
C VAL A 30 13.12 -29.79 18.56
N VAL A 31 13.21 -28.75 17.74
CA VAL A 31 14.35 -27.83 17.76
C VAL A 31 14.19 -26.99 19.02
N LYS A 32 14.82 -27.44 20.11
CA LYS A 32 14.98 -26.65 21.33
C LYS A 32 16.15 -25.68 21.10
N GLY A 33 15.84 -24.45 20.68
CA GLY A 33 16.82 -23.40 20.46
C GLY A 33 16.16 -22.05 20.23
N ALA A 34 16.53 -21.10 21.09
CA ALA A 34 16.16 -19.69 21.18
C ALA A 34 15.49 -18.99 19.96
N GLY A 35 14.42 -18.23 20.26
CA GLY A 35 14.04 -17.03 19.51
C GLY A 35 13.19 -17.17 18.25
N MET A 36 13.17 -18.32 17.58
CA MET A 36 12.44 -18.47 16.32
C MET A 36 10.92 -18.58 16.53
N SER A 37 10.15 -17.68 15.92
CA SER A 37 8.69 -17.80 15.92
C SER A 37 8.27 -19.08 15.15
N GLN A 38 7.41 -19.89 15.75
CA GLN A 38 6.88 -21.13 15.14
C GLN A 38 6.24 -20.89 13.76
N GLN A 39 5.81 -19.65 13.48
CA GLN A 39 5.22 -19.25 12.21
C GLN A 39 6.27 -19.11 11.09
N PHE A 40 7.45 -18.55 11.38
CA PHE A 40 8.52 -18.41 10.38
C PHE A 40 9.07 -19.77 9.94
N LEU A 41 9.23 -20.70 10.88
CA LEU A 41 9.64 -22.06 10.57
C LEU A 41 8.63 -22.75 9.66
N ARG A 42 7.33 -22.59 9.93
CA ARG A 42 6.28 -23.13 9.08
C ARG A 42 6.34 -22.57 7.65
N TRP A 43 6.48 -21.26 7.49
CA TRP A 43 6.60 -20.63 6.17
C TRP A 43 7.88 -21.03 5.43
N ALA A 44 9.00 -21.16 6.14
CA ALA A 44 10.25 -21.63 5.54
C ALA A 44 10.09 -23.05 4.95
N VAL A 45 9.40 -23.95 5.67
CA VAL A 45 9.10 -25.31 5.18
C VAL A 45 8.19 -25.28 3.95
N GLU A 46 7.15 -24.45 3.94
CA GLU A 46 6.25 -24.29 2.78
C GLU A 46 7.00 -23.76 1.54
N ILE A 47 7.91 -22.80 1.72
CA ILE A 47 8.72 -22.22 0.63
C ILE A 47 9.71 -23.24 0.07
N VAL A 48 10.44 -23.94 0.94
CA VAL A 48 11.44 -24.93 0.53
C VAL A 48 10.76 -26.12 -0.16
N SER A 49 9.65 -26.62 0.37
CA SER A 49 8.89 -27.72 -0.27
C SER A 49 8.32 -27.35 -1.64
N ALA A 50 7.98 -26.08 -1.88
CA ALA A 50 7.57 -25.59 -3.20
C ALA A 50 8.74 -25.43 -4.20
N ASN A 51 9.97 -25.22 -3.72
CA ASN A 51 11.15 -25.02 -4.56
C ASN A 51 11.87 -26.33 -4.90
N VAL A 52 11.76 -27.35 -4.05
CA VAL A 52 12.38 -28.66 -4.26
C VAL A 52 11.55 -29.43 -5.29
N THR A 53 11.88 -29.25 -6.57
CA THR A 53 11.31 -30.05 -7.67
C THR A 53 12.42 -30.75 -8.45
N GLY A 54 12.27 -32.05 -8.65
CA GLY A 54 12.98 -32.80 -9.70
C GLY A 54 14.49 -33.08 -9.54
N LYS A 55 15.13 -32.78 -8.41
CA LYS A 55 16.53 -33.17 -8.14
C LYS A 55 16.71 -33.74 -6.72
N GLY A 56 17.61 -34.71 -6.59
CA GLY A 56 17.99 -35.30 -5.30
C GLY A 56 18.84 -34.32 -4.52
N PHE A 57 18.31 -33.79 -3.43
CA PHE A 57 19.04 -32.94 -2.49
C PHE A 57 19.54 -33.81 -1.33
N SER A 58 20.76 -33.53 -0.84
CA SER A 58 21.23 -34.14 0.39
C SER A 58 20.49 -33.55 1.60
N SER A 59 20.42 -34.31 2.70
CA SER A 59 19.84 -33.82 3.96
C SER A 59 20.54 -32.55 4.47
N THR A 60 21.84 -32.42 4.22
CA THR A 60 22.64 -31.25 4.56
C THR A 60 22.27 -30.01 3.74
N GLN A 61 22.01 -30.17 2.44
CA GLN A 61 21.57 -29.07 1.56
C GLN A 61 20.18 -28.57 1.94
N LEU A 62 19.25 -29.47 2.24
CA LEU A 62 17.90 -29.09 2.68
C LEU A 62 17.93 -28.36 4.03
N ALA A 63 18.75 -28.82 4.97
CA ALA A 63 18.93 -28.15 6.26
C ALA A 63 19.59 -26.77 6.13
N GLN A 64 20.46 -26.58 5.15
CA GLN A 64 21.06 -25.29 4.86
C GLN A 64 20.06 -24.32 4.23
N MET A 65 19.32 -24.75 3.21
CA MET A 65 18.26 -23.93 2.60
C MET A 65 17.18 -23.51 3.62
N LEU A 66 16.79 -24.42 4.52
CA LEU A 66 15.80 -24.11 5.55
C LEU A 66 16.31 -23.01 6.51
N ARG A 67 17.60 -23.05 6.89
CA ARG A 67 18.22 -22.03 7.72
C ARG A 67 18.30 -20.68 7.01
N GLU A 68 18.77 -20.66 5.77
CA GLU A 68 18.85 -19.43 4.97
C GLU A 68 17.47 -18.78 4.77
N VAL A 69 16.42 -19.57 4.51
CA VAL A 69 15.05 -19.06 4.39
C VAL A 69 14.51 -18.58 5.74
N ALA A 70 14.78 -19.28 6.84
CA ALA A 70 14.35 -18.84 8.17
C ALA A 70 15.03 -17.54 8.59
N GLU A 71 16.34 -17.41 8.35
CA GLU A 71 17.12 -16.19 8.62
C GLU A 71 16.68 -15.02 7.73
N THR A 72 16.35 -15.27 6.45
CA THR A 72 15.81 -14.22 5.58
C THR A 72 14.41 -13.78 6.02
N LEU A 73 13.54 -14.70 6.42
CA LEU A 73 12.22 -14.35 6.96
C LEU A 73 12.31 -13.58 8.27
N GLU A 74 13.24 -13.97 9.16
CA GLU A 74 13.50 -13.26 10.40
C GLU A 74 14.13 -11.90 10.15
N SER A 75 15.11 -11.79 9.25
CA SER A 75 15.68 -10.50 8.88
C SER A 75 14.65 -9.60 8.20
N LEU A 76 13.63 -10.12 7.51
CA LEU A 76 12.52 -9.32 7.00
C LEU A 76 11.50 -8.95 8.08
N ALA A 77 11.38 -9.77 9.13
CA ALA A 77 10.51 -9.51 10.27
C ALA A 77 11.13 -8.54 11.30
N VAL A 78 12.46 -8.61 11.45
CA VAL A 78 13.28 -7.81 12.35
C VAL A 78 13.89 -6.61 11.63
N ALA A 79 13.96 -6.64 10.28
CA ALA A 79 14.25 -5.44 9.51
C ALA A 79 13.30 -4.37 10.05
N PRO A 80 13.84 -3.23 10.53
CA PRO A 80 12.98 -2.09 10.69
C PRO A 80 12.31 -1.97 9.33
N GLN A 81 10.98 -2.08 9.30
CA GLN A 81 10.20 -1.57 8.19
C GLN A 81 10.88 -0.26 7.87
N ALA A 82 11.54 -0.17 6.71
CA ALA A 82 12.24 1.05 6.33
C ALA A 82 11.27 2.17 6.70
N PRO A 83 11.63 3.06 7.65
CA PRO A 83 10.66 4.02 8.17
C PRO A 83 10.05 4.65 6.93
N PRO A 84 8.71 4.64 6.78
CA PRO A 84 8.09 5.17 5.58
C PRO A 84 8.65 6.57 5.46
N VAL A 85 9.51 6.78 4.46
CA VAL A 85 10.47 7.89 4.35
C VAL A 85 9.96 9.05 5.19
N GLU A 86 10.43 9.14 6.44
CA GLU A 86 10.03 10.21 7.34
C GLU A 86 10.63 11.45 6.72
N ALA A 87 9.86 12.06 5.80
CA ALA A 87 9.89 13.47 5.60
C ALA A 87 9.71 14.03 7.01
N ALA A 88 10.83 14.44 7.60
CA ALA A 88 10.94 14.95 8.96
C ALA A 88 9.62 15.60 9.39
N PRO A 89 9.03 15.25 10.55
CA PRO A 89 7.86 15.97 11.01
C PRO A 89 8.25 17.44 11.06
N PRO A 90 7.66 18.34 10.26
CA PRO A 90 7.79 19.73 10.60
C PRO A 90 7.09 19.83 11.95
N LYS A 91 7.91 20.01 13.00
CA LYS A 91 7.55 20.51 14.34
C LYS A 91 6.07 20.87 14.37
N ALA A 92 5.25 20.04 14.99
CA ALA A 92 3.88 20.42 15.26
C ALA A 92 3.94 21.77 15.99
N PRO A 93 3.42 22.87 15.44
CA PRO A 93 3.09 23.99 16.30
C PRO A 93 1.98 23.47 17.19
N GLU A 94 2.26 23.43 18.49
CA GLU A 94 1.26 23.34 19.55
C GLU A 94 0.23 24.43 19.32
N GLY A 95 -0.86 24.06 18.67
CA GLY A 95 -1.89 24.98 18.22
C GLY A 95 -2.95 24.19 17.48
N PRO A 96 -4.23 24.64 17.53
CA PRO A 96 -5.32 23.96 16.84
C PRO A 96 -4.91 23.76 15.37
N PRO A 97 -5.02 22.54 14.81
CA PRO A 97 -4.47 22.22 13.51
C PRO A 97 -5.17 23.09 12.46
N SER A 98 -4.51 24.18 12.08
CA SER A 98 -5.07 25.08 11.08
C SER A 98 -5.24 24.30 9.78
N TRP A 99 -6.39 24.45 9.12
CA TRP A 99 -6.65 23.83 7.82
C TRP A 99 -5.58 24.15 6.76
N LYS A 100 -4.81 25.23 6.97
CA LYS A 100 -3.66 25.62 6.15
C LYS A 100 -2.50 24.63 6.27
N ALA A 101 -2.22 24.14 7.48
CA ALA A 101 -1.16 23.17 7.75
C ALA A 101 -1.50 21.76 7.20
N ALA A 102 -2.78 21.43 7.12
CA ALA A 102 -3.25 20.16 6.54
C ALA A 102 -2.93 20.01 5.04
N ILE A 103 -2.75 21.13 4.31
CA ILE A 103 -2.51 21.12 2.85
C ILE A 103 -1.01 21.15 2.55
N GLY A 104 -0.43 19.96 2.42
CA GLY A 104 0.97 19.78 2.02
C GLY A 104 1.21 19.95 0.51
N ARG A 105 2.49 19.91 0.12
CA ARG A 105 2.92 19.94 -1.28
C ARG A 105 2.48 18.68 -2.03
N ASN A 106 2.82 17.51 -1.52
CA ASN A 106 2.58 16.22 -2.17
C ASN A 106 1.33 15.49 -1.64
N ALA A 107 1.01 15.68 -0.36
CA ALA A 107 -0.12 15.06 0.33
C ALA A 107 -0.99 16.09 1.06
N ILE A 108 -2.24 15.72 1.33
CA ILE A 108 -3.16 16.40 2.23
C ILE A 108 -3.45 15.47 3.42
N THR A 109 -3.44 16.04 4.62
CA THR A 109 -3.69 15.32 5.88
C THR A 109 -5.15 15.49 6.30
N CYS A 110 -5.81 14.40 6.69
CA CYS A 110 -7.14 14.43 7.26
C CYS A 110 -7.09 14.91 8.72
N LEU A 111 -7.85 15.95 9.06
CA LEU A 111 -7.93 16.49 10.43
C LEU A 111 -8.66 15.57 11.43
N ILE A 112 -9.41 14.56 10.96
CA ILE A 112 -10.14 13.64 11.84
C ILE A 112 -9.28 12.45 12.25
N CYS A 113 -8.57 11.84 11.28
CA CYS A 113 -7.92 10.54 11.48
C CYS A 113 -6.42 10.55 11.16
N GLY A 114 -5.85 11.69 10.75
CA GLY A 114 -4.43 11.80 10.39
C GLY A 114 -4.04 11.15 9.05
N TYR A 115 -5.00 10.60 8.29
CA TYR A 115 -4.72 10.00 6.99
C TYR A 115 -4.06 10.97 6.02
N GLN A 116 -2.97 10.55 5.38
CA GLN A 116 -2.27 11.32 4.35
C GLN A 116 -2.52 10.70 2.98
N GLY A 117 -3.02 11.52 2.06
CA GLY A 117 -3.28 11.09 0.69
C GLY A 117 -3.16 12.23 -0.31
N LYS A 118 -3.29 11.94 -1.61
CA LYS A 118 -3.28 12.99 -2.64
C LYS A 118 -4.56 13.83 -2.63
N MET A 119 -5.69 13.19 -2.31
CA MET A 119 -7.03 13.79 -2.30
C MET A 119 -7.78 13.35 -1.05
N LEU A 120 -8.49 14.28 -0.40
CA LEU A 120 -9.23 13.98 0.81
C LEU A 120 -10.65 13.43 0.51
N THR A 121 -11.27 13.82 -0.61
CA THR A 121 -12.65 13.46 -0.95
C THR A 121 -12.95 11.94 -0.95
N PRO A 122 -12.12 11.07 -1.57
CA PRO A 122 -12.38 9.62 -1.54
C PRO A 122 -12.27 9.03 -0.14
N HIS A 123 -11.38 9.60 0.68
CA HIS A 123 -11.18 9.18 2.06
C HIS A 123 -12.39 9.55 2.93
N LEU A 124 -12.90 10.79 2.81
CA LEU A 124 -14.11 11.23 3.52
C LEU A 124 -15.30 10.31 3.22
N LYS A 125 -15.50 9.96 1.94
CA LYS A 125 -16.61 9.09 1.54
C LYS A 125 -16.48 7.66 2.07
N SER A 126 -15.27 7.09 2.06
CA SER A 126 -15.05 5.69 2.43
C SER A 126 -14.97 5.48 3.95
N LYS A 127 -14.26 6.33 4.67
CA LYS A 127 -13.99 6.15 6.11
C LYS A 127 -14.98 6.87 7.01
N HIS A 128 -15.44 8.04 6.60
CA HIS A 128 -16.27 8.90 7.43
C HIS A 128 -17.71 9.06 6.91
N GLN A 129 -18.02 8.49 5.74
CA GLN A 129 -19.30 8.62 5.01
C GLN A 129 -19.86 10.06 4.93
N MET A 130 -18.99 11.07 5.07
CA MET A 130 -19.36 12.48 5.13
C MET A 130 -19.14 13.18 3.79
N THR A 131 -19.91 14.23 3.55
CA THR A 131 -19.72 15.04 2.35
C THR A 131 -18.56 16.03 2.55
N PRO A 132 -17.87 16.43 1.47
CA PRO A 132 -16.87 17.50 1.54
C PRO A 132 -17.40 18.82 2.09
N ARG A 133 -18.71 19.06 2.01
CA ARG A 133 -19.37 20.28 2.51
C ARG A 133 -19.52 20.23 4.03
N GLU A 134 -19.94 19.11 4.59
CA GLU A 134 -19.99 18.88 6.04
C GLU A 134 -18.60 19.03 6.65
N TYR A 135 -17.61 18.35 6.08
CA TYR A 135 -16.22 18.44 6.53
C TYR A 135 -15.70 19.88 6.57
N ARG A 136 -16.05 20.70 5.56
CA ARG A 136 -15.67 22.11 5.53
C ARG A 136 -16.36 22.94 6.62
N ARG A 137 -17.60 22.62 6.99
CA ARG A 137 -18.32 23.33 8.04
C ARG A 137 -17.73 23.04 9.41
N GLU A 138 -17.47 21.76 9.68
CA GLU A 138 -16.95 21.28 10.96
C GLU A 138 -15.56 21.85 11.27
N PHE A 139 -14.69 21.89 10.26
CA PHE A 139 -13.33 22.43 10.39
C PHE A 139 -13.20 23.90 9.93
N GLN A 140 -14.32 24.60 9.71
CA GLN A 140 -14.37 26.00 9.27
C GLN A 140 -13.46 26.32 8.06
N ILE A 141 -13.40 25.40 7.10
CA ILE A 141 -12.56 25.53 5.90
C ILE A 141 -13.32 26.34 4.84
N PRO A 142 -12.73 27.40 4.27
CA PRO A 142 -13.38 28.19 3.23
C PRO A 142 -13.70 27.35 1.99
N ALA A 143 -14.87 27.57 1.37
CA ALA A 143 -15.33 26.78 0.23
C ALA A 143 -14.42 26.88 -1.02
N LYS A 144 -13.63 27.97 -1.12
CA LYS A 144 -12.69 28.23 -2.21
C LYS A 144 -11.42 27.35 -2.13
N VAL A 145 -11.14 26.76 -0.97
CA VAL A 145 -9.92 25.99 -0.73
C VAL A 145 -10.09 24.54 -1.23
N PRO A 146 -9.18 24.04 -2.08
CA PRO A 146 -9.24 22.66 -2.55
C PRO A 146 -8.85 21.68 -1.44
N LEU A 147 -9.59 20.58 -1.32
CA LEU A 147 -9.29 19.47 -0.38
C LEU A 147 -8.35 18.43 -1.03
N VAL A 148 -7.35 18.91 -1.76
CA VAL A 148 -6.47 18.13 -2.62
C VAL A 148 -5.05 18.71 -2.55
N SER A 149 -4.02 17.88 -2.70
CA SER A 149 -2.63 18.33 -2.62
C SER A 149 -2.26 19.32 -3.74
N LYS A 150 -1.30 20.21 -3.45
CA LYS A 150 -0.85 21.24 -4.39
C LYS A 150 -0.26 20.62 -5.66
N ALA A 151 0.54 19.56 -5.52
CA ALA A 151 1.12 18.82 -6.64
C ALA A 151 0.03 18.22 -7.55
N TYR A 152 -0.98 17.57 -6.99
CA TYR A 152 -2.07 17.01 -7.79
C TYR A 152 -2.86 18.09 -8.53
N ARG A 153 -3.14 19.23 -7.88
CA ARG A 153 -3.80 20.39 -8.51
C ARG A 153 -2.97 20.93 -9.67
N ALA A 154 -1.66 21.06 -9.50
CA ALA A 154 -0.74 21.53 -10.55
C ALA A 154 -0.74 20.56 -11.75
N THR A 155 -0.60 19.26 -11.51
CA THR A 155 -0.63 18.24 -12.56
C THR A 155 -1.95 18.24 -13.33
N ARG A 156 -3.09 18.30 -12.63
CA ARG A 156 -4.42 18.36 -13.26
C ARG A 156 -4.59 19.62 -14.12
N SER A 157 -4.11 20.76 -13.63
CA SER A 157 -4.15 22.03 -14.37
C SER A 157 -3.27 22.00 -15.61
N ARG A 158 -2.10 21.36 -15.55
CA ARG A 158 -1.18 21.20 -16.70
C ARG A 158 -1.85 20.38 -17.80
N ILE A 159 -2.37 19.19 -17.44
CA ILE A 159 -3.07 18.30 -18.38
C ILE A 159 -4.26 19.03 -19.04
N ALA A 160 -5.03 19.81 -18.26
CA ALA A 160 -6.18 20.55 -18.80
C ALA A 160 -5.78 21.59 -19.85
N ARG A 161 -4.63 22.26 -19.68
CA ARG A 161 -4.08 23.21 -20.66
C ARG A 161 -3.58 22.49 -21.90
N GLU A 162 -2.85 21.39 -21.74
CA GLU A 162 -2.35 20.58 -22.86
C GLU A 162 -3.50 19.99 -23.69
N THR A 163 -4.59 19.60 -23.04
CA THR A 163 -5.74 18.96 -23.71
C THR A 163 -6.69 19.99 -24.38
N GLY A 164 -6.47 21.29 -24.19
CA GLY A 164 -7.32 22.35 -24.77
C GLY A 164 -8.78 22.32 -24.30
N VAL A 165 -9.03 21.77 -23.11
CA VAL A 165 -10.40 21.62 -22.58
C VAL A 165 -11.00 22.99 -22.25
N ALA A 166 -10.15 23.96 -21.85
CA ALA A 166 -10.60 25.31 -21.51
C ALA A 166 -11.18 26.04 -22.73
N GLU A 167 -10.52 25.93 -23.88
CA GLU A 167 -10.90 26.54 -25.16
C GLU A 167 -12.22 25.95 -25.66
N LYS A 168 -12.35 24.62 -25.62
CA LYS A 168 -13.60 23.92 -25.98
C LYS A 168 -14.78 24.35 -25.09
N LEU A 169 -14.55 24.52 -23.78
CA LEU A 169 -15.58 25.00 -22.85
C LEU A 169 -15.94 26.48 -23.08
N LYS A 170 -14.99 27.33 -23.48
CA LYS A 170 -15.27 28.73 -23.83
C LYS A 170 -16.17 28.83 -25.07
N GLY A 171 -15.86 28.06 -26.12
CA GLY A 171 -16.69 28.00 -27.33
C GLY A 171 -18.12 27.54 -27.02
N ALA A 172 -18.27 26.46 -26.24
CA ALA A 172 -19.58 25.95 -25.84
C ALA A 172 -20.39 26.95 -24.99
N ARG A 173 -19.74 27.80 -24.19
CA ARG A 173 -20.42 28.85 -23.40
C ARG A 173 -20.86 30.03 -24.27
N GLN A 174 -20.10 30.38 -25.30
CA GLN A 174 -20.47 31.42 -26.25
C GLN A 174 -21.66 30.98 -27.11
N ALA A 175 -21.63 29.72 -27.58
CA ALA A 175 -22.74 29.12 -28.34
C ALA A 175 -24.05 28.96 -27.56
N LYS A 176 -24.01 28.97 -26.22
CA LYS A 176 -25.22 29.00 -25.37
C LYS A 176 -25.72 30.42 -25.06
N LYS A 177 -24.90 31.44 -25.33
CA LYS A 177 -25.24 32.85 -25.12
C LYS A 177 -25.72 33.54 -26.39
N ALA A 178 -25.35 33.01 -27.56
CA ALA A 178 -25.97 33.33 -28.84
C ALA A 178 -27.28 32.56 -28.99
#